data_AF-A0AAV2MGW7-F1
#
_entry.id   AF-A0AAV2MGW7-F1
#
_cell.length_a   1.000
_cell.length_b   1.000
_cell.length_c   1.000
_cell.angle_alpha   90.00
_cell.angle_beta   90.00
_cell.angle_gamma   90.00
#
_symmetry.space_group_name_H-M   'P 1'
#
loop_
_entity.id
_entity.type
_entity.pdbx_description
1 polymer ?
#
loop_
_entity_poly.entity_id
_entity_poly.type
_entity_poly.pdbx_seq_one_letter_code
_entity_poly.pdbx_strand_id
1 'polypeptide(L)'
;MARDRYLTISWNIHISDPEQDAKNDQTKGTPQHDKLFRLKPLLDTILIACKTHFHPRQHIAIDERMVATKAHTGMTQYMKAKPTKWGFKLFVLADSSNGYTVDFAIYTGKSQFSSGVGLAYDAVLSLVNPSFLGGGYELYVDNFYTSPKLFMDLFSMNIGACGTYRDNRRGCPRIENNSMKKKDERGTIRWIREGPLVFVKWMDSREVSICSTIHPAYEGATARRRFKGNDGKWVTRGVPCPQPIVEYNKHMGGVDLSDQLIQYYTIRHSTKRCPAVWCVGHCASCESPSRTLTGASIPAGRPKQAGLIWEKKLCSLQNH
;
A
#
# COMPACT_ATOMS: atom_id res chain seq x y z
N MET A 1 20.82 -29.23 -3.10
CA MET A 1 20.43 -29.55 -4.50
C MET A 1 21.56 -29.16 -5.46
N ALA A 2 21.85 -29.92 -6.51
CA ALA A 2 22.86 -29.55 -7.52
C ALA A 2 22.42 -28.33 -8.35
N ARG A 3 23.38 -27.52 -8.80
CA ARG A 3 23.12 -26.27 -9.56
C ARG A 3 22.23 -26.49 -10.78
N ASP A 4 22.53 -27.52 -11.58
CA ASP A 4 21.80 -27.77 -12.83
C ASP A 4 20.36 -28.23 -12.56
N ARG A 5 20.17 -29.08 -11.55
CA ARG A 5 18.84 -29.47 -11.08
C ARG A 5 18.04 -28.25 -10.60
N TYR A 6 18.67 -27.32 -9.88
CA TYR A 6 18.02 -26.08 -9.46
C TYR A 6 17.58 -25.22 -10.65
N LEU A 7 18.45 -25.02 -11.65
CA LEU A 7 18.13 -24.24 -12.84
C LEU A 7 17.02 -24.89 -13.67
N THR A 8 17.08 -26.21 -13.89
CA THR A 8 16.05 -26.96 -14.61
C THR A 8 14.69 -26.85 -13.92
N ILE A 9 14.64 -27.00 -12.58
CA ILE A 9 13.40 -26.80 -11.83
C ILE A 9 12.93 -25.35 -11.98
N SER A 10 13.81 -24.37 -11.72
CA SER A 10 13.46 -22.94 -11.77
C SER A 10 12.91 -22.50 -13.14
N TRP A 11 13.36 -23.11 -14.24
CA TRP A 11 12.87 -22.81 -15.58
C TRP A 11 11.56 -23.50 -15.95
N ASN A 12 11.17 -24.56 -15.24
CA ASN A 12 9.99 -25.36 -15.55
C ASN A 12 8.91 -25.29 -14.46
N ILE A 13 9.00 -24.34 -13.52
CA ILE A 13 7.91 -24.08 -12.57
C ILE A 13 6.74 -23.43 -13.31
N HIS A 14 5.58 -24.10 -13.21
CA HIS A 14 4.28 -23.62 -13.64
C HIS A 14 3.33 -23.60 -12.43
N ILE A 15 2.50 -22.56 -12.34
CA ILE A 15 1.59 -22.32 -11.20
C ILE A 15 0.14 -22.65 -11.59
N SER A 16 -0.15 -22.59 -12.88
CA SER A 16 -1.45 -22.83 -13.49
C SER A 16 -1.44 -24.10 -14.35
N ASP A 17 -2.64 -24.63 -14.60
CA ASP A 17 -2.86 -25.72 -15.54
C ASP A 17 -2.58 -25.26 -16.98
N PRO A 18 -1.62 -25.89 -17.70
CA PRO A 18 -1.28 -25.54 -19.08
C PRO A 18 -2.45 -25.60 -20.06
N GLU A 19 -3.42 -26.49 -19.86
CA GLU A 19 -4.58 -26.61 -20.75
C GLU A 19 -5.53 -25.43 -20.61
N GLN A 20 -5.71 -24.96 -19.37
CA GLN A 20 -6.53 -23.78 -19.07
C GLN A 20 -5.82 -22.50 -19.53
N ASP A 21 -4.50 -22.44 -19.39
CA ASP A 21 -3.69 -21.35 -19.91
C ASP A 21 -3.86 -21.20 -21.43
N ALA A 22 -3.85 -22.32 -22.16
CA ALA A 22 -4.06 -22.33 -23.61
C ALA A 22 -5.44 -21.78 -23.98
N LYS A 23 -6.50 -22.14 -23.22
CA LYS A 23 -7.85 -21.59 -23.42
C LYS A 23 -7.90 -20.09 -23.15
N ASN A 24 -7.28 -19.60 -22.09
CA ASN A 24 -7.22 -18.16 -21.80
C ASN A 24 -6.40 -17.40 -22.86
N ASP A 25 -5.33 -17.99 -23.38
CA ASP A 25 -4.50 -17.39 -24.42
C ASP A 25 -5.23 -17.27 -25.77
N GLN A 26 -6.16 -18.17 -26.08
CA GLN A 26 -7.03 -18.05 -27.26
C GLN A 26 -7.91 -16.80 -27.22
N THR A 27 -8.27 -16.32 -26.02
CA THR A 27 -9.08 -15.10 -25.85
C THR A 27 -8.25 -13.82 -25.88
N LYS A 28 -6.94 -13.90 -26.06
CA LYS A 28 -6.05 -12.73 -25.97
C LYS A 28 -6.47 -11.61 -26.92
N GLY A 29 -6.70 -10.43 -26.34
CA GLY A 29 -7.18 -9.24 -27.07
C GLY A 29 -8.67 -8.99 -26.92
N THR A 30 -9.45 -9.96 -26.43
CA THR A 30 -10.84 -9.75 -26.03
C THR A 30 -10.95 -9.27 -24.59
N PRO A 31 -12.08 -8.66 -24.18
CA PRO A 31 -12.35 -8.30 -22.78
C PRO A 31 -12.34 -9.49 -21.81
N GLN A 32 -12.55 -10.71 -22.31
CA GLN A 32 -12.58 -11.94 -21.51
C GLN A 32 -11.18 -12.46 -21.15
N HIS A 33 -10.13 -11.94 -21.80
CA HIS A 33 -8.76 -12.36 -21.49
C HIS A 33 -8.29 -11.84 -20.14
N ASP A 34 -7.94 -12.76 -19.27
CA ASP A 34 -7.35 -12.43 -18.00
C ASP A 34 -5.81 -12.47 -18.06
N LYS A 35 -5.19 -11.29 -17.90
CA LYS A 35 -3.74 -11.13 -17.90
C LYS A 35 -3.07 -11.76 -16.69
N LEU A 36 -3.80 -11.99 -15.60
CA LEU A 36 -3.29 -12.56 -14.35
C LEU A 36 -3.59 -14.05 -14.22
N PHE A 37 -4.23 -14.69 -15.21
CA PHE A 37 -4.71 -16.06 -15.13
C PHE A 37 -3.65 -17.04 -14.62
N ARG A 38 -2.42 -16.95 -15.16
CA ARG A 38 -1.30 -17.82 -14.78
C ARG A 38 -0.76 -17.60 -13.35
N LEU A 39 -1.11 -16.48 -12.73
CA LEU A 39 -0.71 -16.11 -11.36
C LEU A 39 -1.84 -16.34 -10.36
N LYS A 40 -3.10 -16.37 -10.81
CA LYS A 40 -4.29 -16.44 -9.96
C LYS A 40 -4.25 -17.55 -8.91
N PRO A 41 -3.91 -18.81 -9.23
CA PRO A 41 -3.94 -19.87 -8.23
C PRO A 41 -3.04 -19.58 -7.01
N LEU A 42 -1.82 -19.08 -7.26
CA LEU A 42 -0.91 -18.69 -6.19
C LEU A 42 -1.36 -17.40 -5.51
N LEU A 43 -1.85 -16.42 -6.28
CA LEU A 43 -2.35 -15.16 -5.75
C LEU A 43 -3.50 -15.38 -4.77
N ASP A 44 -4.49 -16.18 -5.16
CA ASP A 44 -5.66 -16.48 -4.33
C ASP A 44 -5.24 -17.21 -3.07
N THR A 45 -4.34 -18.19 -3.18
CA THR A 45 -3.78 -18.92 -2.03
C THR A 45 -3.10 -17.97 -1.03
N ILE A 46 -2.31 -17.02 -1.53
CA ILE A 46 -1.61 -16.02 -0.70
C ILE A 46 -2.59 -15.07 -0.04
N LEU A 47 -3.57 -14.55 -0.80
CA LEU A 47 -4.56 -13.62 -0.27
C LEU A 47 -5.43 -14.26 0.81
N ILE A 48 -5.80 -15.54 0.63
CA ILE A 48 -6.48 -16.33 1.66
C ILE A 48 -5.59 -16.45 2.89
N ALA A 49 -4.33 -16.85 2.73
CA ALA A 49 -3.40 -16.99 3.85
C ALA A 49 -3.22 -15.67 4.64
N CYS A 50 -3.05 -14.54 3.94
CA CYS A 50 -2.95 -13.21 4.54
C CYS A 50 -4.16 -12.88 5.43
N LYS A 51 -5.37 -13.14 4.92
CA LYS A 51 -6.63 -12.88 5.63
C LYS A 51 -6.87 -13.85 6.79
N THR A 52 -6.38 -15.08 6.69
CA THR A 52 -6.61 -16.13 7.69
C THR A 52 -5.67 -16.01 8.88
N HIS A 53 -4.43 -15.56 8.67
CA HIS A 53 -3.40 -15.56 9.70
C HIS A 53 -3.33 -14.27 10.54
N PHE A 54 -3.92 -13.17 10.07
CA PHE A 54 -3.88 -11.92 10.81
C PHE A 54 -5.13 -11.08 10.53
N HIS A 55 -5.71 -10.56 11.60
CA HIS A 55 -6.73 -9.53 11.53
C HIS A 55 -6.09 -8.18 11.86
N PRO A 56 -6.23 -7.16 11.00
CA PRO A 56 -5.60 -5.86 11.21
C PRO A 56 -6.11 -5.16 12.47
N ARG A 57 -5.32 -4.22 12.99
CA ARG A 57 -5.77 -3.31 14.04
C ARG A 57 -6.61 -2.19 13.43
N GLN A 58 -7.10 -1.30 14.29
CA GLN A 58 -7.97 -0.20 13.91
C GLN A 58 -7.42 0.67 12.78
N HIS A 59 -6.12 0.96 12.78
CA HIS A 59 -5.49 1.85 11.81
C HIS A 59 -4.89 1.05 10.65
N ILE A 60 -5.39 1.31 9.44
CA ILE A 60 -4.97 0.66 8.20
C ILE A 60 -4.56 1.71 7.17
N ALA A 61 -3.63 1.36 6.27
CA ALA A 61 -3.14 2.24 5.23
C ALA A 61 -3.23 1.57 3.85
N ILE A 62 -3.59 2.34 2.83
CA ILE A 62 -3.51 1.91 1.43
C ILE A 62 -2.50 2.79 0.69
N ASP A 63 -1.53 2.13 0.05
CA ASP A 63 -0.53 2.76 -0.81
C ASP A 63 -0.09 1.82 -1.95
N GLU A 64 0.75 2.32 -2.85
CA GLU A 64 1.27 1.59 -4.00
C GLU A 64 2.64 0.98 -3.75
N ARG A 65 2.72 -0.33 -4.01
CA ARG A 65 3.96 -1.11 -4.00
C ARG A 65 4.45 -1.39 -5.42
N MET A 66 5.76 -1.33 -5.61
CA MET A 66 6.41 -1.70 -6.88
C MET A 66 7.18 -3.00 -6.77
N VAL A 67 6.77 -4.00 -7.55
CA VAL A 67 7.50 -5.26 -7.69
C VAL A 67 8.34 -5.22 -8.97
N ALA A 68 9.64 -4.98 -8.83
CA ALA A 68 10.57 -4.99 -9.99
C ALA A 68 10.46 -6.28 -10.80
N THR A 69 10.45 -6.13 -12.12
CA THR A 69 10.42 -7.25 -13.06
C THR A 69 11.30 -6.94 -14.25
N LYS A 70 11.90 -7.99 -14.82
CA LYS A 70 12.55 -7.92 -16.14
C LYS A 70 11.65 -8.49 -17.24
N ALA A 71 10.43 -8.92 -16.88
CA ALA A 71 9.49 -9.48 -17.84
C ALA A 71 8.91 -8.37 -18.72
N HIS A 72 8.93 -8.58 -20.03
CA HIS A 72 8.40 -7.64 -21.00
C HIS A 72 6.90 -7.87 -21.18
N THR A 73 6.08 -7.32 -20.28
CA THR A 73 4.62 -7.48 -20.31
C THR A 73 3.91 -6.13 -20.36
N GLY A 74 2.71 -6.08 -20.94
CA GLY A 74 1.89 -4.86 -20.96
C GLY A 74 1.31 -4.44 -19.61
N MET A 75 1.67 -5.12 -18.52
CA MET A 75 1.28 -4.77 -17.15
C MET A 75 2.37 -4.01 -16.40
N THR A 76 3.57 -3.89 -16.97
CA THR A 76 4.64 -3.13 -16.34
C THR A 76 4.28 -1.64 -16.31
N GLN A 77 4.61 -0.99 -15.20
CA GLN A 77 4.40 0.42 -14.98
C GLN A 77 5.72 1.09 -14.64
N TYR A 78 5.83 2.37 -15.04
CA TYR A 78 6.93 3.23 -14.67
C TYR A 78 6.50 4.21 -13.58
N MET A 79 7.17 4.21 -12.44
CA MET A 79 6.93 5.14 -11.33
C MET A 79 8.23 5.84 -10.94
N LYS A 80 8.36 7.12 -11.33
CA LYS A 80 9.59 7.91 -11.14
C LYS A 80 10.00 8.06 -9.66
N ALA A 81 9.02 8.13 -8.76
CA ALA A 81 9.22 8.45 -7.35
C ALA A 81 9.58 7.25 -6.46
N LYS A 82 9.38 6.00 -6.91
CA LYS A 82 9.70 4.80 -6.13
C LYS A 82 11.13 4.32 -6.45
N PRO A 83 11.84 3.69 -5.48
CA PRO A 83 13.21 3.18 -5.70
C PRO A 83 13.29 2.20 -6.88
N THR A 84 12.31 1.30 -6.96
CA THR A 84 12.08 0.47 -8.13
C THR A 84 11.19 1.21 -9.12
N LYS A 85 11.79 1.72 -10.19
CA LYS A 85 11.04 2.53 -11.17
C LYS A 85 10.21 1.72 -12.15
N TRP A 86 10.66 0.53 -12.55
CA TRP A 86 9.96 -0.34 -13.51
C TRP A 86 9.54 -1.64 -12.83
N GLY A 87 8.25 -1.96 -12.88
CA GLY A 87 7.71 -3.12 -12.16
C GLY A 87 6.23 -3.33 -12.35
N PHE A 88 5.69 -4.34 -11.67
CA PHE A 88 4.25 -4.45 -11.44
C PHE A 88 3.85 -3.47 -10.34
N LYS A 89 2.81 -2.69 -10.62
CA LYS A 89 2.18 -1.80 -9.63
C LYS A 89 1.12 -2.60 -8.88
N LEU A 90 1.21 -2.62 -7.55
CA LEU A 90 0.24 -3.25 -6.66
C LEU A 90 -0.40 -2.16 -5.79
N PHE A 91 -1.71 -2.23 -5.59
CA PHE A 91 -2.43 -1.52 -4.54
C PHE A 91 -2.43 -2.40 -3.30
N VAL A 92 -1.90 -1.92 -2.18
CA VAL A 92 -1.67 -2.75 -1.00
C VAL A 92 -2.42 -2.15 0.19
N LEU A 93 -3.18 -2.99 0.88
CA LEU A 93 -3.75 -2.70 2.19
C LEU A 93 -2.83 -3.28 3.26
N ALA A 94 -2.31 -2.42 4.13
CA ALA A 94 -1.44 -2.81 5.23
C ALA A 94 -1.93 -2.29 6.58
N ASP A 95 -1.63 -3.05 7.63
CA ASP A 95 -1.79 -2.56 9.01
C ASP A 95 -0.74 -1.49 9.31
N SER A 96 -1.19 -0.35 9.82
CA SER A 96 -0.31 0.81 10.05
C SER A 96 0.71 0.57 11.17
N SER A 97 0.46 -0.36 12.09
CA SER A 97 1.30 -0.53 13.28
C SER A 97 2.48 -1.47 13.05
N ASN A 98 2.30 -2.52 12.25
CA ASN A 98 3.30 -3.56 12.04
C ASN A 98 3.70 -3.77 10.57
N GLY A 99 3.05 -3.09 9.62
CA GLY A 99 3.32 -3.24 8.20
C GLY A 99 2.89 -4.59 7.61
N TYR A 100 1.99 -5.31 8.26
CA TYR A 100 1.43 -6.55 7.74
C TYR A 100 0.57 -6.25 6.51
N THR A 101 0.84 -6.92 5.38
CA THR A 101 -0.01 -6.82 4.19
C THR A 101 -1.24 -7.70 4.34
N VAL A 102 -2.41 -7.07 4.49
CA VAL A 102 -3.71 -7.74 4.71
C VAL A 102 -4.31 -8.20 3.38
N ASP A 103 -4.30 -7.31 2.38
CA ASP A 103 -4.84 -7.57 1.05
C ASP A 103 -4.06 -6.75 0.02
N PHE A 104 -4.07 -7.17 -1.24
CA PHE A 104 -3.51 -6.38 -2.32
C PHE A 104 -4.13 -6.75 -3.68
N ALA A 105 -4.14 -5.78 -4.58
CA ALA A 105 -4.64 -5.93 -5.94
C ALA A 105 -3.56 -5.53 -6.95
N ILE A 106 -3.40 -6.32 -8.02
CA ILE A 106 -2.41 -6.04 -9.07
C ILE A 106 -3.04 -5.13 -10.14
N TYR A 107 -2.35 -4.04 -10.47
CA TYR A 107 -2.78 -3.15 -11.54
C TYR A 107 -2.50 -3.76 -12.93
N THR A 108 -3.55 -3.98 -13.71
CA THR A 108 -3.48 -4.61 -15.04
C THR A 108 -3.67 -3.62 -16.22
N GLY A 109 -3.71 -2.32 -15.93
CA GLY A 109 -3.87 -1.24 -16.93
C GLY A 109 -5.31 -0.80 -17.19
N LYS A 110 -6.32 -1.61 -16.86
CA LYS A 110 -7.76 -1.29 -16.90
C LYS A 110 -8.41 -1.86 -15.64
N SER A 111 -9.40 -1.17 -15.07
CA SER A 111 -10.13 -1.71 -13.91
C SER A 111 -10.97 -2.90 -14.35
N GLN A 112 -10.87 -4.03 -13.63
CA GLN A 112 -11.79 -5.17 -13.81
C GLN A 112 -13.21 -4.82 -13.32
N PHE A 113 -13.31 -3.88 -12.39
CA PHE A 113 -14.57 -3.36 -11.85
C PHE A 113 -14.58 -1.85 -12.07
N SER A 114 -15.30 -1.37 -13.08
CA SER A 114 -15.46 0.07 -13.31
C SER A 114 -16.76 0.53 -12.69
N SER A 115 -16.72 1.11 -11.49
CA SER A 115 -17.89 1.81 -10.93
C SER A 115 -18.28 3.07 -11.73
N GLY A 116 -17.42 3.48 -12.67
CA GLY A 116 -17.54 4.73 -13.41
C GLY A 116 -17.03 5.95 -12.63
N VAL A 117 -16.64 5.78 -11.35
CA VAL A 117 -16.10 6.86 -10.51
C VAL A 117 -14.61 7.07 -10.75
N GLY A 118 -13.85 5.97 -10.85
CA GLY A 118 -12.45 5.99 -11.23
C GLY A 118 -11.62 4.91 -10.54
N LEU A 119 -10.48 4.59 -11.15
CA LEU A 119 -9.58 3.52 -10.72
C LEU A 119 -9.21 3.54 -9.23
N ALA A 120 -8.93 4.72 -8.68
CA ALA A 120 -8.49 4.84 -7.30
C ALA A 120 -9.62 4.54 -6.30
N TYR A 121 -10.86 4.92 -6.64
CA TYR A 121 -12.05 4.60 -5.87
C TYR A 121 -12.30 3.08 -5.89
N ASP A 122 -12.27 2.49 -7.10
CA ASP A 122 -12.48 1.05 -7.28
C ASP A 122 -11.41 0.22 -6.56
N ALA A 123 -10.15 0.65 -6.60
CA ALA A 123 -9.06 -0.01 -5.90
C ALA A 123 -9.27 -0.01 -4.38
N VAL A 124 -9.63 1.13 -3.79
CA VAL A 124 -9.86 1.22 -2.33
C VAL A 124 -11.03 0.34 -1.92
N LEU A 125 -12.16 0.40 -2.62
CA LEU A 125 -13.32 -0.43 -2.28
C LEU A 125 -13.09 -1.92 -2.50
N SER A 126 -12.26 -2.30 -3.48
CA SER A 126 -11.90 -3.72 -3.67
C SER A 126 -11.05 -4.28 -2.52
N LEU A 127 -10.22 -3.43 -1.90
CA LEU A 127 -9.34 -3.82 -0.79
C LEU A 127 -10.05 -3.74 0.56
N VAL A 128 -10.88 -2.71 0.74
CA VAL A 128 -11.70 -2.51 1.92
C VAL A 128 -12.98 -3.30 1.76
N ASN A 129 -12.90 -4.61 2.00
CA ASN A 129 -14.07 -5.49 1.97
C ASN A 129 -14.79 -5.49 3.34
N PRO A 130 -16.00 -4.90 3.46
CA PRO A 130 -16.73 -4.84 4.72
C PRO A 130 -17.11 -6.23 5.26
N SER A 131 -17.22 -7.24 4.40
CA SER A 131 -17.53 -8.61 4.83
C SER A 131 -16.38 -9.25 5.60
N PHE A 132 -15.14 -8.81 5.33
CA PHE A 132 -13.94 -9.32 6.01
C PHE A 132 -13.53 -8.42 7.18
N LEU A 133 -13.50 -7.10 6.97
CA LEU A 133 -13.06 -6.16 7.99
C LEU A 133 -14.18 -5.87 9.01
N GLY A 134 -15.43 -5.77 8.58
CA GLY A 134 -16.52 -5.20 9.38
C GLY A 134 -16.50 -3.67 9.32
N GLY A 135 -16.54 -3.02 10.48
CA GLY A 135 -16.53 -1.56 10.62
C GLY A 135 -15.68 -1.09 11.81
N GLY A 136 -15.57 0.23 11.99
CA GLY A 136 -14.78 0.86 13.04
C GLY A 136 -13.30 1.06 12.70
N TYR A 137 -12.90 0.80 11.45
CA TYR A 137 -11.53 1.02 10.99
C TYR A 137 -11.27 2.46 10.60
N GLU A 138 -10.02 2.87 10.71
CA GLU A 138 -9.50 4.17 10.29
C GLU A 138 -8.49 3.98 9.17
N LEU A 139 -8.90 4.38 7.96
CA LEU A 139 -8.13 4.24 6.74
C LEU A 139 -7.31 5.50 6.43
N TYR A 140 -6.01 5.32 6.22
CA TYR A 140 -5.08 6.36 5.78
C TYR A 140 -4.67 6.16 4.32
N VAL A 141 -4.79 7.20 3.49
CA VAL A 141 -4.49 7.13 2.04
C VAL A 141 -3.79 8.37 1.49
N ASP A 142 -2.97 8.19 0.45
CA ASP A 142 -2.38 9.32 -0.27
C ASP A 142 -3.37 10.03 -1.21
N ASN A 143 -2.98 11.20 -1.69
CA ASN A 143 -3.72 12.06 -2.62
C ASN A 143 -4.20 11.40 -3.92
N PHE A 144 -3.63 10.27 -4.31
CA PHE A 144 -4.09 9.49 -5.47
C PHE A 144 -5.49 8.90 -5.23
N TYR A 145 -5.81 8.54 -4.00
CA TYR A 145 -7.07 7.89 -3.62
C TYR A 145 -8.11 8.87 -3.10
N THR A 146 -7.67 9.93 -2.43
CA THR A 146 -8.56 10.85 -1.73
C THR A 146 -9.56 11.52 -2.68
N SER A 147 -10.84 11.31 -2.39
CA SER A 147 -11.95 12.07 -2.98
C SER A 147 -13.08 12.21 -1.96
N PRO A 148 -13.82 13.33 -1.97
CA PRO A 148 -14.96 13.53 -1.06
C PRO A 148 -16.00 12.41 -1.18
N LYS A 149 -16.30 11.97 -2.41
CA LYS A 149 -17.22 10.85 -2.65
C LYS A 149 -16.74 9.57 -1.98
N LEU A 150 -15.48 9.17 -2.19
CA LEU A 150 -14.92 7.98 -1.55
C LEU A 150 -15.06 8.02 -0.03
N PHE A 151 -14.75 9.16 0.58
CA PHE A 151 -14.76 9.27 2.04
C PHE A 151 -16.18 9.25 2.62
N MET A 152 -17.16 9.83 1.93
CA MET A 152 -18.57 9.71 2.33
C MET A 152 -19.10 8.28 2.19
N ASP A 153 -18.71 7.59 1.12
CA ASP A 153 -19.11 6.19 0.89
C ASP A 153 -18.47 5.27 1.96
N LEU A 154 -17.18 5.46 2.27
CA LEU A 154 -16.49 4.77 3.38
C LEU A 154 -17.13 5.06 4.74
N PHE A 155 -17.48 6.31 5.01
CA PHE A 155 -18.15 6.70 6.25
C PHE A 155 -19.51 6.01 6.39
N SER A 156 -20.25 5.86 5.30
CA SER A 156 -21.52 5.13 5.27
C SER A 156 -21.34 3.62 5.54
N MET A 157 -20.16 3.08 5.23
CA MET A 157 -19.75 1.72 5.58
C MET A 157 -19.16 1.60 6.99
N ASN A 158 -19.29 2.64 7.83
CA ASN A 158 -18.70 2.71 9.17
C ASN A 158 -17.17 2.59 9.17
N ILE A 159 -16.52 3.13 8.14
CA ILE A 159 -15.06 3.19 8.02
C ILE A 159 -14.64 4.65 7.93
N GLY A 160 -13.85 5.07 8.91
CA GLY A 160 -13.24 6.38 8.92
C GLY A 160 -12.14 6.49 7.88
N ALA A 161 -11.94 7.67 7.29
CA ALA A 161 -10.87 7.90 6.34
C ALA A 161 -10.13 9.21 6.62
N CYS A 162 -8.82 9.22 6.37
CA CYS A 162 -7.96 10.38 6.42
C CYS A 162 -6.94 10.32 5.28
N GLY A 163 -6.75 11.44 4.56
CA GLY A 163 -5.81 11.45 3.47
C GLY A 163 -5.49 12.84 2.95
N THR A 164 -4.31 13.00 2.38
CA THR A 164 -3.94 14.24 1.69
C THR A 164 -4.80 14.40 0.44
N TYR A 165 -5.10 15.62 0.03
CA TYR A 165 -5.88 15.85 -1.19
C TYR A 165 -5.28 16.96 -2.06
N ARG A 166 -5.66 16.95 -3.34
CA ARG A 166 -5.34 18.02 -4.29
C ARG A 166 -6.58 18.87 -4.51
N ASP A 167 -6.43 20.19 -4.47
CA ASP A 167 -7.53 21.15 -4.66
C ASP A 167 -8.25 20.99 -6.02
N ASN A 168 -7.53 20.48 -7.02
CA ASN A 168 -8.07 20.25 -8.36
C ASN A 168 -8.99 19.01 -8.45
N ARG A 169 -9.15 18.22 -7.38
CA ARG A 169 -10.05 17.06 -7.36
C ARG A 169 -11.51 17.50 -7.39
N ARG A 170 -12.35 16.68 -8.02
CA ARG A 170 -13.80 16.91 -8.10
C ARG A 170 -14.43 16.79 -6.70
N GLY A 171 -15.29 17.76 -6.37
CA GLY A 171 -16.02 17.80 -5.10
C GLY A 171 -15.26 18.44 -3.94
N CYS A 172 -13.98 18.81 -4.10
CA CYS A 172 -13.26 19.51 -3.04
C CYS A 172 -13.71 21.00 -3.00
N PRO A 173 -13.89 21.59 -1.80
CA PRO A 173 -14.34 22.97 -1.68
C PRO A 173 -13.28 23.93 -2.22
N ARG A 174 -13.66 24.74 -3.20
CA ARG A 174 -12.82 25.80 -3.81
C ARG A 174 -13.31 27.18 -3.37
N ILE A 175 -13.30 27.40 -2.07
CA ILE A 175 -13.69 28.69 -1.51
C ILE A 175 -12.43 29.56 -1.41
N GLU A 176 -12.44 30.75 -2.04
CA GLU A 176 -11.29 31.67 -2.03
C GLU A 176 -10.84 32.03 -0.61
N ASN A 177 -11.79 32.16 0.32
CA ASN A 177 -11.50 32.44 1.73
C ASN A 177 -10.69 31.33 2.42
N ASN A 178 -10.76 30.09 1.93
CA ASN A 178 -9.98 28.96 2.46
C ASN A 178 -8.68 28.72 1.68
N SER A 179 -8.38 29.52 0.65
CA SER A 179 -7.10 29.45 -0.06
C SER A 179 -5.97 30.01 0.79
N MET A 180 -4.89 29.24 0.98
CA MET A 180 -3.71 29.78 1.64
C MET A 180 -2.81 30.51 0.65
N LYS A 181 -2.25 31.63 1.11
CA LYS A 181 -1.31 32.42 0.33
C LYS A 181 0.10 32.01 0.73
N LYS A 182 1.05 32.06 -0.21
CA LYS A 182 2.48 31.79 0.08
C LYS A 182 3.08 32.70 1.17
N LYS A 183 2.44 33.83 1.45
CA LYS A 183 2.84 34.80 2.48
C LYS A 183 2.25 34.48 3.86
N ASP A 184 1.35 33.52 3.96
CA ASP A 184 0.74 33.14 5.24
C ASP A 184 1.81 32.59 6.18
N GLU A 185 1.66 32.90 7.47
CA GLU A 185 2.64 32.50 8.48
C GLU A 185 2.63 30.98 8.67
N ARG A 186 3.81 30.43 8.91
CA ARG A 186 3.97 29.01 9.21
C ARG A 186 3.23 28.66 10.51
N GLY A 187 2.31 27.71 10.44
CA GLY A 187 1.39 27.36 11.51
C GLY A 187 -0.04 27.83 11.32
N THR A 188 -0.30 28.64 10.28
CA THR A 188 -1.66 29.03 9.92
C THR A 188 -2.48 27.78 9.59
N ILE A 189 -3.64 27.65 10.23
CA ILE A 189 -4.60 26.57 10.00
C ILE A 189 -5.88 27.22 9.46
N ARG A 190 -6.40 26.68 8.36
CA ARG A 190 -7.75 26.99 7.87
C ARG A 190 -8.50 25.70 7.64
N TRP A 191 -9.79 25.70 7.90
CA TRP A 191 -10.60 24.50 7.73
C TRP A 191 -12.02 24.83 7.30
N ILE A 192 -12.63 23.88 6.58
CA ILE A 192 -14.04 23.88 6.21
C ILE A 192 -14.59 22.51 6.60
N ARG A 193 -15.81 22.50 7.12
CA ARG A 193 -16.56 21.28 7.36
C ARG A 193 -17.80 21.22 6.49
N GLU A 194 -17.98 20.10 5.81
CA GLU A 194 -19.16 19.80 5.01
C GLU A 194 -19.72 18.45 5.47
N GLY A 195 -20.75 18.50 6.33
CA GLY A 195 -21.28 17.31 6.99
C GLY A 195 -20.21 16.59 7.84
N PRO A 196 -19.96 15.29 7.60
CA PRO A 196 -18.94 14.53 8.32
C PRO A 196 -17.52 14.79 7.79
N LEU A 197 -17.35 15.43 6.63
CA LEU A 197 -16.03 15.72 6.06
C LEU A 197 -15.45 17.01 6.61
N VAL A 198 -14.20 16.94 7.07
CA VAL A 198 -13.39 18.09 7.46
C VAL A 198 -12.23 18.23 6.49
N PHE A 199 -12.15 19.37 5.83
CA PHE A 199 -11.03 19.77 4.99
C PHE A 199 -10.16 20.74 5.77
N VAL A 200 -8.90 20.39 6.00
CA VAL A 200 -7.93 21.23 6.71
C VAL A 200 -6.77 21.58 5.78
N LYS A 201 -6.41 22.85 5.80
CA LYS A 201 -5.22 23.41 5.16
C LYS A 201 -4.28 23.93 6.24
N TRP A 202 -3.03 23.51 6.17
CA TRP A 202 -1.98 23.92 7.10
C TRP A 202 -0.76 24.47 6.38
N MET A 203 -0.29 25.64 6.81
CA MET A 203 0.91 26.26 6.26
C MET A 203 2.14 25.76 7.01
N ASP A 204 2.94 24.88 6.39
CA ASP A 204 4.26 24.53 6.91
C ASP A 204 5.34 25.34 6.14
N SER A 205 6.30 24.67 5.50
CA SER A 205 7.13 25.30 4.45
C SER A 205 6.38 25.45 3.12
N ARG A 206 5.35 24.64 2.94
CA ARG A 206 4.38 24.68 1.84
C ARG A 206 3.01 24.36 2.42
N GLU A 207 1.97 24.72 1.69
CA GLU A 207 0.60 24.32 2.01
C GLU A 207 0.46 22.79 2.00
N VAL A 208 -0.14 22.27 3.06
CA VAL A 208 -0.55 20.87 3.20
C VAL A 208 -2.06 20.84 3.32
N SER A 209 -2.70 20.11 2.40
CA SER A 209 -4.16 19.94 2.35
C SER A 209 -4.51 18.51 2.74
N ILE A 210 -5.33 18.34 3.78
CA ILE A 210 -5.78 17.05 4.29
C ILE A 210 -7.29 17.02 4.47
N CYS A 211 -7.90 15.88 4.15
CA CYS A 211 -9.31 15.62 4.36
C CYS A 211 -9.45 14.48 5.37
N SER A 212 -10.45 14.56 6.24
CA SER A 212 -10.75 13.49 7.20
C SER A 212 -12.24 13.41 7.51
N THR A 213 -12.72 12.20 7.78
CA THR A 213 -14.04 11.94 8.38
C THR A 213 -13.96 11.51 9.85
N ILE A 214 -12.74 11.39 10.40
CA ILE A 214 -12.48 10.87 11.74
C ILE A 214 -12.11 12.00 12.70
N HIS A 215 -11.17 12.84 12.26
CA HIS A 215 -10.45 13.73 13.17
C HIS A 215 -11.05 15.14 13.17
N PRO A 216 -11.10 15.82 14.33
CA PRO A 216 -11.41 17.24 14.39
C PRO A 216 -10.28 18.07 13.79
N ALA A 217 -10.58 19.32 13.41
CA ALA A 217 -9.61 20.18 12.73
C ALA A 217 -8.36 20.48 13.59
N TYR A 218 -8.53 20.68 14.89
CA TYR A 218 -7.44 21.01 15.82
C TYR A 218 -7.79 20.66 17.27
N GLU A 219 -6.85 20.04 18.00
CA GLU A 219 -6.98 19.64 19.42
C GLU A 219 -5.77 20.10 20.27
N GLY A 220 -5.12 21.20 19.88
CA GLY A 220 -3.96 21.71 20.64
C GLY A 220 -2.62 21.06 20.29
N ALA A 221 -2.58 20.17 19.29
CA ALA A 221 -1.34 19.54 18.87
C ALA A 221 -0.33 20.57 18.33
N THR A 222 0.96 20.31 18.58
CA THR A 222 2.06 21.17 18.10
C THR A 222 3.15 20.35 17.43
N ALA A 223 3.65 20.87 16.31
CA ALA A 223 4.77 20.32 15.58
C ALA A 223 6.04 21.14 15.87
N ARG A 224 7.13 20.48 16.25
CA ARG A 224 8.44 21.14 16.39
C ARG A 224 9.00 21.46 15.02
N ARG A 225 9.26 22.74 14.74
CA ARG A 225 9.81 23.20 13.47
C ARG A 225 10.99 24.13 13.67
N ARG A 226 11.98 24.02 12.78
CA ARG A 226 13.15 24.91 12.77
C ARG A 226 12.84 26.17 11.97
N PHE A 227 13.11 27.30 12.57
CA PHE A 227 13.01 28.64 12.00
C PHE A 227 14.40 29.26 11.93
N LYS A 228 14.68 29.97 10.85
CA LYS A 228 15.89 30.79 10.75
C LYS A 228 15.54 32.15 11.35
N GLY A 229 16.17 32.52 12.46
CA GLY A 229 16.02 33.84 13.05
C GLY A 229 16.68 34.92 12.18
N ASN A 230 16.40 36.19 12.47
CA ASN A 230 17.02 37.32 11.77
C ASN A 230 18.56 37.30 11.90
N ASP A 231 19.07 36.74 13.00
CA ASP A 231 20.51 36.57 13.27
C ASP A 231 21.14 35.38 12.51
N GLY A 232 20.40 34.76 11.58
CA GLY A 232 20.84 33.61 10.79
C GLY A 232 20.90 32.28 11.54
N LYS A 233 20.72 32.27 12.87
CA LYS A 233 20.69 31.07 13.72
C LYS A 233 19.38 30.30 13.59
N TRP A 234 19.48 28.97 13.64
CA TRP A 234 18.31 28.08 13.63
C TRP A 234 17.75 27.91 15.04
N VAL A 235 16.49 28.29 15.24
CA VAL A 235 15.76 28.13 16.50
C VAL A 235 14.60 27.17 16.27
N THR A 236 14.40 26.23 17.19
CA THR A 236 13.24 25.32 17.14
C THR A 236 12.08 25.93 17.90
N ARG A 237 10.92 26.05 17.26
CA ARG A 237 9.68 26.54 17.88
C ARG A 237 8.56 25.52 17.69
N GLY A 238 7.63 25.49 18.64
CA GLY A 238 6.37 24.76 18.51
C GLY A 238 5.41 25.52 17.62
N VAL A 239 4.86 24.85 16.62
CA VAL A 239 3.90 25.42 15.66
C VAL A 239 2.60 24.65 15.81
N PRO A 240 1.43 25.32 15.88
CA PRO A 240 0.14 24.62 15.85
C PRO A 240 0.06 23.67 14.66
N CYS A 241 -0.33 22.42 14.91
CA CYS A 241 -0.45 21.40 13.88
C CYS A 241 -1.84 20.77 13.95
N PRO A 242 -2.58 20.68 12.83
CA PRO A 242 -3.86 20.00 12.80
C PRO A 242 -3.80 18.54 13.24
N GLN A 243 -4.80 18.09 13.97
CA GLN A 243 -4.90 16.71 14.43
C GLN A 243 -4.88 15.68 13.29
N PRO A 244 -5.59 15.89 12.15
CA PRO A 244 -5.55 14.93 11.05
C PRO A 244 -4.14 14.76 10.47
N ILE A 245 -3.31 15.82 10.47
CA ILE A 245 -1.94 15.76 9.95
C ILE A 245 -1.02 14.96 10.89
N VAL A 246 -1.23 15.10 12.20
CA VAL A 246 -0.48 14.34 13.21
C VAL A 246 -0.75 12.85 13.04
N GLU A 247 -2.03 12.45 13.00
CA GLU A 247 -2.41 11.05 12.86
C GLU A 247 -2.03 10.48 11.48
N TYR A 248 -2.19 11.25 10.41
CA TYR A 248 -1.76 10.83 9.06
C TYR A 248 -0.28 10.47 9.01
N ASN A 249 0.60 11.32 9.56
CA ASN A 249 2.04 11.06 9.55
C ASN A 249 2.43 9.84 10.39
N LYS A 250 1.62 9.49 11.40
CA LYS A 250 1.83 8.34 12.26
C LYS A 250 1.40 7.04 11.61
N HIS A 251 0.31 7.05 10.83
CA HIS A 251 -0.36 5.83 10.37
C HIS A 251 -0.21 5.52 8.86
N MET A 252 0.09 6.52 8.01
CA MET A 252 0.22 6.30 6.56
C MET A 252 1.40 5.38 6.18
N GLY A 253 2.44 5.30 7.02
CA GLY A 253 3.69 4.59 6.72
C GLY A 253 3.62 3.06 6.74
N GLY A 254 2.45 2.44 6.94
CA GLY A 254 2.32 0.98 7.06
C GLY A 254 2.82 0.21 5.83
N VAL A 255 2.50 0.68 4.62
CA VAL A 255 2.97 0.03 3.38
C VAL A 255 4.47 0.22 3.18
N ASP A 256 5.01 1.40 3.48
CA ASP A 256 6.46 1.65 3.38
C ASP A 256 7.26 0.81 4.39
N LEU A 257 6.73 0.61 5.60
CA LEU A 257 7.29 -0.31 6.59
C LEU A 257 7.30 -1.75 6.06
N SER A 258 6.19 -2.16 5.45
CA SER A 258 6.07 -3.47 4.79
C SER A 258 7.11 -3.64 3.67
N ASP A 259 7.29 -2.61 2.84
CA ASP A 259 8.29 -2.60 1.76
C ASP A 259 9.72 -2.69 2.30
N GLN A 260 10.02 -2.00 3.40
CA GLN A 260 11.32 -2.10 4.08
C GLN A 260 11.57 -3.51 4.61
N LEU A 261 10.59 -4.12 5.29
CA LEU A 261 10.71 -5.48 5.81
C LEU A 261 10.97 -6.48 4.69
N ILE A 262 10.21 -6.39 3.60
CA ILE A 262 10.44 -7.24 2.42
C ILE A 262 11.87 -7.06 1.93
N GLN A 263 12.37 -5.82 1.76
CA GLN A 263 13.73 -5.57 1.29
C GLN A 263 14.82 -6.20 2.17
N TYR A 264 14.66 -6.18 3.50
CA TYR A 264 15.64 -6.80 4.40
C TYR A 264 15.73 -8.33 4.25
N TYR A 265 14.62 -8.98 3.91
CA TYR A 265 14.52 -10.44 3.84
C TYR A 265 14.41 -10.99 2.41
N THR A 266 14.51 -10.14 1.37
CA THR A 266 14.33 -10.62 0.00
C THR A 266 15.57 -11.39 -0.50
N ILE A 267 15.37 -12.67 -0.85
CA ILE A 267 16.31 -13.44 -1.67
C ILE A 267 15.90 -13.25 -3.14
N ARG A 268 16.27 -12.13 -3.77
CA ARG A 268 15.81 -11.82 -5.14
C ARG A 268 16.67 -12.51 -6.20
N HIS A 269 16.07 -13.38 -7.01
CA HIS A 269 16.71 -13.95 -8.19
C HIS A 269 16.20 -13.27 -9.47
N SER A 270 17.12 -12.92 -10.37
CA SER A 270 16.80 -12.31 -11.67
C SER A 270 16.14 -13.36 -12.57
N THR A 271 14.85 -13.22 -12.85
CA THR A 271 14.14 -14.08 -13.82
C THR A 271 13.37 -13.27 -14.85
N LYS A 272 13.22 -13.83 -16.05
CA LYS A 272 12.52 -13.22 -17.19
C LYS A 272 11.03 -13.61 -17.27
N ARG A 273 10.57 -14.58 -16.46
CA ARG A 273 9.19 -15.09 -16.48
C ARG A 273 8.37 -14.54 -15.31
N CYS A 274 7.17 -14.00 -15.59
CA CYS A 274 6.29 -13.42 -14.58
C CYS A 274 5.94 -14.36 -13.39
N PRO A 275 5.60 -15.65 -13.60
CA PRO A 275 5.29 -16.57 -12.49
C PRO A 275 6.45 -16.74 -11.50
N ALA A 276 7.68 -16.87 -12.02
CA ALA A 276 8.87 -17.05 -11.21
C ALA A 276 9.31 -15.76 -10.50
N VAL A 277 9.11 -14.57 -11.09
CA VAL A 277 9.33 -13.27 -10.39
C VAL A 277 8.41 -13.17 -9.18
N TRP A 278 7.19 -13.69 -9.32
CA TRP A 278 6.14 -13.59 -8.33
C TRP A 278 6.39 -14.52 -7.13
N CYS A 279 6.73 -15.79 -7.35
CA CYS A 279 7.10 -16.72 -6.26
C CYS A 279 8.24 -16.20 -5.38
N VAL A 280 9.26 -15.60 -5.99
CA VAL A 280 10.47 -15.15 -5.26
C VAL A 280 10.24 -13.82 -4.53
N GLY A 281 9.44 -12.91 -5.09
CA GLY A 281 9.08 -11.65 -4.43
C GLY A 281 8.09 -11.82 -3.29
N HIS A 282 7.16 -12.77 -3.40
CA HIS A 282 6.13 -13.00 -2.39
C HIS A 282 6.55 -13.92 -1.24
N CYS A 283 7.50 -14.84 -1.45
CA CYS A 283 8.03 -15.66 -0.35
C CYS A 283 8.60 -14.79 0.79
N ALA A 284 9.29 -13.68 0.44
CA ALA A 284 9.76 -12.69 1.41
C ALA A 284 8.61 -11.92 2.09
N SER A 285 7.51 -11.66 1.36
CA SER A 285 6.30 -11.01 1.88
C SER A 285 5.45 -11.93 2.76
N CYS A 286 5.59 -13.26 2.66
CA CYS A 286 4.95 -14.24 3.53
C CYS A 286 5.82 -14.61 4.75
N GLU A 287 7.15 -14.52 4.65
CA GLU A 287 8.04 -14.72 5.80
C GLU A 287 8.00 -13.56 6.80
N SER A 288 7.87 -12.32 6.32
CA SER A 288 7.67 -11.12 7.16
C SER A 288 6.46 -11.24 8.11
N PRO A 289 5.24 -11.56 7.66
CA PRO A 289 4.05 -11.69 8.51
C PRO A 289 4.16 -12.81 9.54
N SER A 290 4.75 -13.96 9.19
CA SER A 290 4.98 -15.03 10.17
C SER A 290 5.93 -14.62 11.31
N ARG A 291 6.88 -13.70 11.08
CA ARG A 291 7.82 -13.24 12.13
C ARG A 291 7.26 -12.08 12.95
N THR A 292 6.51 -11.15 12.37
CA THR A 292 5.78 -10.12 13.12
C THR A 292 4.77 -10.74 14.10
N LEU A 293 4.12 -11.84 13.71
CA LEU A 293 3.23 -12.60 14.61
C LEU A 293 3.96 -13.26 15.79
N THR A 294 5.23 -13.67 15.62
CA THR A 294 6.02 -14.35 16.67
C THR A 294 6.77 -13.41 17.62
N GLY A 295 6.72 -12.09 17.43
CA GLY A 295 7.39 -11.12 18.31
C GLY A 295 8.93 -11.22 18.36
N ALA A 296 9.55 -11.89 17.38
CA ALA A 296 10.99 -12.09 17.37
C ALA A 296 11.73 -10.74 17.19
N SER A 297 12.42 -10.29 18.25
CA SER A 297 13.25 -9.08 18.22
C SER A 297 14.38 -9.20 17.19
N ILE A 298 14.60 -8.11 16.45
CA ILE A 298 15.68 -7.94 15.48
C ILE A 298 17.04 -8.16 16.19
N PRO A 299 17.82 -9.21 15.86
CA PRO A 299 19.20 -9.29 16.34
C PRO A 299 20.02 -8.23 15.61
N ALA A 300 20.68 -7.34 16.35
CA ALA A 300 21.69 -6.44 15.80
C ALA A 300 22.92 -7.27 15.38
N GLY A 301 22.89 -7.82 14.18
CA GLY A 301 23.99 -8.60 13.62
C GLY A 301 23.57 -9.31 12.34
N ARG A 302 24.39 -9.20 11.28
CA ARG A 302 24.12 -9.85 9.98
C ARG A 302 23.93 -11.37 10.19
N PRO A 303 22.79 -11.98 9.84
CA PRO A 303 22.67 -13.43 9.86
C PRO A 303 23.01 -13.98 8.47
N LYS A 304 24.26 -14.41 8.30
CA LYS A 304 24.56 -15.54 7.40
C LYS A 304 24.09 -16.78 8.16
N GLN A 305 23.31 -17.65 7.52
CA GLN A 305 22.71 -18.91 8.05
C GLN A 305 21.33 -18.76 8.70
N ALA A 306 20.28 -18.73 7.88
CA ALA A 306 18.92 -19.12 8.29
C ALA A 306 18.22 -19.96 7.20
N GLY A 307 18.98 -20.78 6.46
CA GLY A 307 18.50 -21.56 5.32
C GLY A 307 18.15 -23.03 5.63
N LEU A 308 18.10 -23.45 6.89
CA LEU A 308 18.07 -24.89 7.26
C LEU A 308 16.76 -25.39 7.88
N ILE A 309 15.74 -24.53 8.04
CA ILE A 309 14.49 -24.92 8.73
C ILE A 309 13.35 -25.26 7.73
N TRP A 310 13.40 -24.73 6.50
CA TRP A 310 12.40 -25.04 5.46
C TRP A 310 12.64 -26.36 4.70
N GLU A 311 13.88 -26.87 4.64
CA GLU A 311 14.17 -28.14 3.96
C GLU A 311 13.51 -29.36 4.64
N LYS A 312 13.21 -29.30 5.95
CA LYS A 312 12.63 -30.44 6.68
C LYS A 312 11.11 -30.59 6.56
N LYS A 313 10.36 -29.51 6.29
CA LYS A 313 8.88 -29.58 6.18
C LYS A 313 8.38 -29.92 4.77
N LEU A 314 9.14 -29.60 3.72
CA LEU A 314 8.81 -30.02 2.35
C LEU A 314 9.09 -31.51 2.12
N CYS A 315 10.02 -32.11 2.87
CA CYS A 315 10.35 -33.53 2.74
C CYS A 315 9.31 -34.47 3.40
N SER A 316 8.50 -33.99 4.34
CA SER A 316 7.45 -34.80 5.00
C SER A 316 6.11 -34.83 4.24
N LEU A 317 5.92 -33.97 3.24
CA LEU A 317 4.70 -33.90 2.43
C LEU A 317 4.80 -34.67 1.10
N GLN A 318 5.92 -35.36 0.85
CA GLN A 318 6.12 -36.21 -0.33
C GLN A 318 6.15 -37.71 0.00
N ASN A 319 5.86 -38.11 1.25
CA ASN A 319 5.84 -39.50 1.69
C ASN A 319 4.44 -40.00 2.13
N HIS A 320 3.37 -39.45 1.53
CA HIS A 320 2.05 -40.07 1.47
C HIS A 320 1.36 -39.70 0.17
#